data_AF-A0A497PX37-F1
#
_entry.id   AF-A0A497PX37-F1
#
_cell.length_a   1.000
_cell.length_b   1.000
_cell.length_c   1.000
_cell.angle_alpha   90.00
_cell.angle_beta   90.00
_cell.angle_gamma   90.00
#
_symmetry.space_group_name_H-M   'P 1'
#
loop_
_entity.id
_entity.type
_entity.pdbx_description
1 polymer ?
#
loop_
_entity_poly.entity_id
_entity_poly.type
_entity_poly.pdbx_seq_one_letter_code
_entity_poly.pdbx_strand_id
1 'polypeptide(L)'
;MDFVTVVQIGATLSLAVLAVSLTVFLRRVATVRGKVTSTTFRALVFFGMSSFMIGVIVVVAAFTNDLTAQRVPITIFVVTAMASIVHIATDDRRVHHATYVTAMVLLLAAVTAPLYLPPHTTQQLMLFSLFVSFIMVMILSVWVFWSSPSPFTGSLVALGSSFIVVWGVIATVGIAGNMELMPVIFIPIAIASAVLASILRPWRMIPTLFTAVYAVVNLVSLGVNALMSSEFFTFGFVAAAAIAALATIVSIDFFVEQATSTQAVVPTYIAVSLIAVSMLFVVHSMEWAFAYPSLILRTFVWAEWILANVTIASFMLAGLATFMTKSIRHVRRIVLAITTTLIVLGSDFASAGRWTVEALVPFVLAELAIGVYAYVRTARRLRKLGAKRAASHFVAFMSSIVLGALVVLVSFEIPPVLTMVLFVMIALALTRSSPRRPKLLGRTH
;
A
#
# COMPACT_ATOMS: atom_id res chain seq x y z
N MET A 1 -13.24 -13.67 -17.10
CA MET A 1 -12.70 -12.35 -16.70
C MET A 1 -11.44 -12.06 -17.52
N ASP A 2 -11.31 -10.87 -18.13
CA ASP A 2 -10.13 -10.51 -18.96
C ASP A 2 -9.15 -9.64 -18.16
N PHE A 3 -7.95 -10.16 -17.90
CA PHE A 3 -6.92 -9.48 -17.11
C PHE A 3 -6.47 -8.16 -17.73
N VAL A 4 -6.34 -8.10 -19.06
CA VAL A 4 -5.91 -6.87 -19.74
C VAL A 4 -6.94 -5.77 -19.51
N THR A 5 -8.22 -6.08 -19.69
CA THR A 5 -9.31 -5.14 -19.40
C THR A 5 -9.34 -4.73 -17.92
N VAL A 6 -9.12 -5.65 -16.97
CA VAL A 6 -9.02 -5.30 -15.53
C VAL A 6 -7.91 -4.27 -15.28
N VAL A 7 -6.71 -4.51 -15.83
CA VAL A 7 -5.57 -3.60 -15.70
C VAL A 7 -5.88 -2.24 -16.33
N GLN A 8 -6.50 -2.21 -17.51
CA GLN A 8 -6.87 -0.97 -18.20
C GLN A 8 -7.93 -0.15 -17.45
N ILE A 9 -8.99 -0.80 -16.92
CA ILE A 9 -10.00 -0.15 -16.08
C ILE A 9 -9.34 0.41 -14.81
N GLY A 10 -8.54 -0.42 -14.12
CA GLY A 10 -7.86 -0.04 -12.89
C GLY A 10 -6.88 1.10 -13.09
N ALA A 11 -6.08 1.09 -14.16
CA ALA A 11 -5.12 2.15 -14.47
C ALA A 11 -5.84 3.46 -14.81
N THR A 12 -6.91 3.42 -15.60
CA THR A 12 -7.71 4.59 -15.97
C THR A 12 -8.36 5.23 -14.75
N LEU A 13 -8.99 4.42 -13.88
CA LEU A 13 -9.56 4.92 -12.63
C LEU A 13 -8.47 5.50 -11.71
N SER A 14 -7.34 4.80 -11.58
CA SER A 14 -6.24 5.24 -10.74
C SER A 14 -5.70 6.60 -11.18
N LEU A 15 -5.59 6.84 -12.50
CA LEU A 15 -5.21 8.15 -13.04
C LEU A 15 -6.26 9.23 -12.73
N ALA A 16 -7.55 8.90 -12.82
CA ALA A 16 -8.62 9.84 -12.45
C ALA A 16 -8.55 10.24 -10.96
N VAL A 17 -8.37 9.26 -10.07
CA VAL A 17 -8.19 9.50 -8.63
C VAL A 17 -6.92 10.33 -8.36
N LEU A 18 -5.83 10.04 -9.08
CA LEU A 18 -4.59 10.78 -8.98
C LEU A 18 -4.74 12.24 -9.47
N ALA A 19 -5.49 12.48 -10.55
CA ALA A 19 -5.78 13.82 -11.07
C ALA A 19 -6.62 14.64 -10.08
N VAL A 20 -7.62 14.03 -9.44
CA VAL A 20 -8.38 14.66 -8.35
C VAL A 20 -7.45 14.99 -7.18
N SER A 21 -6.59 14.05 -6.78
CA SER A 21 -5.62 14.25 -5.69
C SER A 21 -4.61 15.35 -6.00
N LEU A 22 -4.12 15.42 -7.24
CA LEU A 22 -3.25 16.49 -7.73
C LEU A 22 -3.96 17.84 -7.72
N THR A 23 -5.23 17.89 -8.13
CA THR A 23 -6.01 19.15 -8.09
C THR A 23 -6.15 19.66 -6.65
N VAL A 24 -6.44 18.76 -5.71
CA VAL A 24 -6.48 19.09 -4.28
C VAL A 24 -5.11 19.56 -3.79
N PHE A 25 -4.04 18.88 -4.19
CA PHE A 25 -2.66 19.24 -3.87
C PHE A 25 -2.32 20.65 -4.36
N LEU A 26 -2.52 20.94 -5.65
CA LEU A 26 -2.20 22.23 -6.27
C LEU A 26 -2.96 23.38 -5.60
N ARG A 27 -4.26 23.19 -5.34
CA ARG A 27 -5.07 24.19 -4.61
C ARG A 27 -4.49 24.50 -3.24
N ARG A 28 -4.03 23.49 -2.50
CA ARG A 28 -3.43 23.66 -1.16
C ARG A 28 -2.02 24.23 -1.19
N VAL A 29 -1.20 23.84 -2.15
CA VAL A 29 0.15 24.40 -2.31
C VAL A 29 0.07 25.87 -2.71
N ALA A 30 -0.90 26.25 -3.54
CA ALA A 30 -1.15 27.65 -3.91
C ALA A 30 -1.50 28.53 -2.69
N THR A 31 -2.30 28.02 -1.73
CA THR A 31 -2.69 28.80 -0.54
C THR A 31 -1.54 29.07 0.42
N VAL A 32 -0.50 28.23 0.43
CA VAL A 32 0.69 28.43 1.27
C VAL A 32 1.85 29.11 0.56
N ARG A 33 1.71 29.46 -0.72
CA ARG A 33 2.78 30.09 -1.53
C ARG A 33 3.41 31.30 -0.85
N GLY A 34 2.60 32.18 -0.26
CA GLY A 34 3.10 33.38 0.45
C GLY A 34 3.74 33.10 1.80
N LYS A 35 3.67 31.86 2.30
CA LYS A 35 4.17 31.43 3.62
C LYS A 35 5.42 30.55 3.54
N VAL A 36 5.84 30.15 2.34
CA VAL A 36 6.99 29.27 2.12
C VAL A 36 8.01 29.96 1.20
N THR A 37 9.28 29.54 1.27
CA THR A 37 10.31 30.06 0.38
C THR A 37 10.04 29.66 -1.07
N SER A 38 10.61 30.40 -2.03
CA SER A 38 10.48 30.04 -3.44
C SER A 38 11.10 28.67 -3.75
N THR A 39 12.14 28.25 -3.03
CA THR A 39 12.79 26.94 -3.22
C THR A 39 11.88 25.81 -2.73
N THR A 40 11.29 25.95 -1.54
CA THR A 40 10.29 24.99 -1.03
C THR A 40 9.06 24.91 -1.92
N PHE A 41 8.54 26.05 -2.40
CA PHE A 41 7.41 26.04 -3.33
C PHE A 41 7.72 25.29 -4.62
N ARG A 42 8.90 25.52 -5.21
CA ARG A 42 9.36 24.78 -6.41
C ARG A 42 9.52 23.30 -6.14
N ALA A 43 10.10 22.91 -5.00
CA ALA A 43 10.21 21.52 -4.59
C ALA A 43 8.82 20.83 -4.54
N LEU A 44 7.83 21.49 -3.93
CA LEU A 44 6.46 20.99 -3.88
C LEU A 44 5.83 20.84 -5.27
N VAL A 45 6.07 21.79 -6.18
CA VAL A 45 5.58 21.68 -7.57
C VAL A 45 6.22 20.49 -8.29
N PHE A 46 7.55 20.34 -8.19
CA PHE A 46 8.26 19.21 -8.79
C PHE A 46 7.80 17.87 -8.23
N PHE A 47 7.56 17.80 -6.92
CA PHE A 47 6.99 16.63 -6.26
C PHE A 47 5.56 16.29 -6.75
N GLY A 48 4.71 17.30 -6.93
CA GLY A 48 3.38 17.12 -7.49
C GLY A 48 3.44 16.50 -8.89
N MET A 49 4.36 17.00 -9.73
CA MET A 49 4.59 16.48 -11.07
C MET A 49 5.14 15.06 -11.05
N SER A 50 6.15 14.75 -10.23
CA SER A 50 6.70 13.39 -10.15
C SER A 50 5.63 12.39 -9.69
N SER A 51 4.88 12.75 -8.64
CA SER A 51 3.79 11.90 -8.12
C SER A 51 2.71 11.64 -9.18
N PHE A 52 2.36 12.64 -9.99
CA PHE A 52 1.39 12.47 -11.07
C PHE A 52 1.92 11.58 -12.21
N MET A 53 3.21 11.70 -12.56
CA MET A 53 3.81 10.89 -13.62
C MET A 53 3.83 9.40 -13.30
N ILE A 54 3.83 8.98 -12.03
CA ILE A 54 3.64 7.56 -11.66
C ILE A 54 2.35 7.01 -12.27
N GLY A 55 1.23 7.76 -12.20
CA GLY A 55 -0.03 7.33 -12.79
C GLY A 55 0.01 7.27 -14.31
N VAL A 56 0.70 8.23 -14.95
CA VAL A 56 0.89 8.24 -16.40
C VAL A 56 1.70 7.01 -16.84
N ILE A 57 2.78 6.67 -16.13
CA ILE A 57 3.61 5.48 -16.41
C ILE A 57 2.75 4.21 -16.36
N VAL A 58 1.95 4.02 -15.31
CA VAL A 58 1.11 2.83 -15.17
C VAL A 58 0.01 2.77 -16.24
N VAL A 59 -0.61 3.90 -16.60
CA VAL A 59 -1.58 3.94 -17.70
C VAL A 59 -0.92 3.58 -19.03
N VAL A 60 0.20 4.21 -19.38
CA VAL A 60 0.91 3.87 -20.62
C VAL A 60 1.29 2.39 -20.63
N ALA A 61 1.79 1.86 -19.52
CA ALA A 61 2.13 0.43 -19.39
C ALA A 61 0.91 -0.51 -19.47
N ALA A 62 -0.28 -0.06 -19.07
CA ALA A 62 -1.52 -0.83 -19.17
C ALA A 62 -2.06 -0.94 -20.61
N PHE A 63 -1.79 0.07 -21.45
CA PHE A 63 -2.24 0.10 -22.85
C PHE A 63 -1.14 -0.30 -23.84
N THR A 64 0.13 -0.20 -23.44
CA THR A 64 1.29 -0.50 -24.27
C THR A 64 2.34 -1.28 -23.49
N ASN A 65 2.68 -2.47 -23.99
CA ASN A 65 3.78 -3.29 -23.43
C ASN A 65 5.17 -2.81 -23.90
N ASP A 66 5.23 -1.74 -24.69
CA ASP A 66 6.47 -1.18 -25.19
C ASP A 66 7.06 -0.18 -24.17
N LEU A 67 8.18 -0.57 -23.59
CA LEU A 67 9.00 0.26 -22.71
C LEU A 67 9.38 1.60 -23.37
N THR A 68 9.55 1.64 -24.69
CA THR A 68 9.87 2.88 -25.41
C THR A 68 8.73 3.90 -25.39
N ALA A 69 7.47 3.46 -25.21
CA ALA A 69 6.33 4.37 -25.05
C ALA A 69 6.33 5.04 -23.66
N GLN A 70 6.94 4.39 -22.66
CA GLN A 70 6.99 4.85 -21.27
C GLN A 70 8.18 5.78 -20.99
N ARG A 71 9.13 5.91 -21.91
CA ARG A 71 10.39 6.66 -21.72
C ARG A 71 10.17 8.11 -21.26
N VAL A 72 9.28 8.84 -21.92
CA VAL A 72 9.01 10.25 -21.64
C VAL A 72 8.44 10.43 -20.23
N PRO A 73 7.34 9.76 -19.84
CA PRO A 73 6.80 9.93 -18.49
C PRO A 73 7.76 9.45 -17.40
N ILE A 74 8.57 8.40 -17.66
CA ILE A 74 9.60 7.97 -16.69
C ILE A 74 10.70 9.03 -16.55
N THR A 75 11.21 9.60 -17.65
CA THR A 75 12.23 10.66 -17.57
C THR A 75 11.69 11.88 -16.85
N ILE A 76 10.45 12.31 -17.12
CA ILE A 76 9.81 13.41 -16.39
C ILE A 76 9.72 13.06 -14.90
N PHE A 77 9.28 11.84 -14.55
CA PHE A 77 9.24 11.38 -13.17
C PHE A 77 10.61 11.55 -12.47
N VAL A 78 11.67 10.98 -13.06
CA VAL A 78 13.01 10.96 -12.46
C VAL A 78 13.56 12.37 -12.29
N VAL A 79 13.46 13.18 -13.36
CA VAL A 79 13.96 14.55 -13.39
C VAL A 79 13.24 15.42 -12.36
N THR A 80 11.91 15.31 -12.26
CA THR A 80 11.13 16.11 -11.32
C THR A 80 11.32 15.62 -9.88
N ALA A 81 11.46 14.31 -9.65
CA ALA A 81 11.83 13.79 -8.33
C ALA A 81 13.22 14.30 -7.89
N MET A 82 14.21 14.25 -8.79
CA MET A 82 15.56 14.77 -8.54
C MET A 82 15.53 16.27 -8.25
N ALA A 83 14.82 17.06 -9.08
CA ALA A 83 14.67 18.48 -8.87
C ALA A 83 13.97 18.80 -7.54
N SER A 84 12.97 18.02 -7.14
CA SER A 84 12.34 18.15 -5.83
C SER A 84 13.34 17.97 -4.70
N ILE A 85 14.19 16.95 -4.77
CA ILE A 85 15.21 16.66 -3.74
C ILE A 85 16.27 17.77 -3.70
N VAL A 86 16.80 18.17 -4.85
CA VAL A 86 17.84 19.20 -4.94
C VAL A 86 17.36 20.54 -4.37
N HIS A 87 16.12 20.94 -4.63
CA HIS A 87 15.53 22.17 -4.07
C HIS A 87 15.29 22.12 -2.55
N ILE A 88 15.27 20.93 -1.94
CA ILE A 88 15.26 20.77 -0.48
C ILE A 88 16.69 20.78 0.06
N ALA A 89 17.60 20.12 -0.64
CA ALA A 89 18.95 19.85 -0.19
C ALA A 89 19.86 21.09 -0.22
N THR A 90 19.63 22.02 -1.14
CA THR A 90 20.48 23.20 -1.32
C THR A 90 19.70 24.39 -1.89
N ASP A 91 20.12 25.60 -1.51
CA ASP A 91 19.65 26.85 -2.08
C ASP A 91 20.60 27.41 -3.17
N ASP A 92 21.66 26.67 -3.54
CA ASP A 92 22.62 27.11 -4.55
C ASP A 92 22.01 27.13 -5.96
N ARG A 93 21.93 28.34 -6.53
CA ARG A 93 21.42 28.60 -7.88
C ARG A 93 22.19 27.87 -8.97
N ARG A 94 23.51 27.66 -8.80
CA ARG A 94 24.34 26.95 -9.79
C ARG A 94 23.95 25.48 -9.85
N VAL A 95 23.73 24.86 -8.69
CA VAL A 95 23.27 23.47 -8.60
C VAL A 95 21.86 23.32 -9.18
N HIS A 96 20.96 24.27 -8.90
CA HIS A 96 19.62 24.27 -9.50
C HIS A 96 19.68 24.39 -11.03
N HIS A 97 20.49 25.31 -11.55
CA HIS A 97 20.66 25.49 -12.99
C HIS A 97 21.27 24.26 -13.66
N ALA A 98 22.32 23.68 -13.06
CA ALA A 98 22.91 22.43 -13.54
C ALA A 98 21.86 21.32 -13.60
N THR A 99 21.05 21.17 -12.54
CA THR A 99 19.95 20.19 -12.51
C THR A 99 18.93 20.42 -13.63
N TYR A 100 18.57 21.68 -13.93
CA TYR A 100 17.66 22.00 -15.03
C TYR A 100 18.27 21.75 -16.42
N VAL A 101 19.56 22.02 -16.61
CA VAL A 101 20.25 21.70 -17.87
C VAL A 101 20.32 20.20 -18.06
N THR A 102 20.74 19.44 -17.03
CA THR A 102 20.76 17.97 -17.07
C THR A 102 19.36 17.41 -17.33
N ALA A 103 18.34 17.95 -16.70
CA ALA A 103 16.94 17.62 -16.93
C ALA A 103 16.53 17.77 -18.40
N MET A 104 16.86 18.91 -19.02
CA MET A 104 16.57 19.18 -20.42
C MET A 104 17.32 18.22 -21.35
N VAL A 105 18.60 17.97 -21.08
CA VAL A 105 19.40 17.02 -21.87
C VAL A 105 18.82 15.61 -21.78
N LEU A 106 18.43 15.15 -20.59
CA LEU A 106 17.80 13.84 -20.40
C LEU A 106 16.45 13.74 -21.12
N LEU A 107 15.62 14.78 -21.03
CA LEU A 107 14.34 14.82 -21.75
C LEU A 107 14.53 14.82 -23.26
N LEU A 108 15.49 15.60 -23.77
CA LEU A 108 15.83 15.61 -25.19
C LEU A 108 16.30 14.21 -25.63
N ALA A 109 17.22 13.59 -24.88
CA ALA A 109 17.70 12.25 -25.15
C ALA A 109 16.58 11.20 -25.14
N ALA A 110 15.63 11.30 -24.20
CA ALA A 110 14.47 10.41 -24.15
C ALA A 110 13.56 10.54 -25.38
N VAL A 111 13.51 11.71 -26.01
CA VAL A 111 12.74 11.94 -27.25
C VAL A 111 13.53 11.50 -28.48
N THR A 112 14.82 11.84 -28.56
CA THR A 112 15.63 11.70 -29.78
C THR A 112 16.35 10.37 -29.92
N ALA A 113 16.84 9.76 -28.83
CA ALA A 113 17.59 8.49 -28.92
C ALA A 113 16.89 7.39 -29.73
N PRO A 114 15.56 7.20 -29.61
CA PRO A 114 14.83 6.16 -30.36
C PRO A 114 14.70 6.43 -31.86
N LEU A 115 14.97 7.67 -32.30
CA LEU A 115 15.01 8.01 -33.74
C LEU A 115 16.32 7.57 -34.40
N TYR A 116 17.38 7.39 -33.60
CA TYR A 116 18.74 7.14 -34.09
C TYR A 116 19.34 5.82 -33.64
N LEU A 117 18.75 5.16 -32.63
CA LEU A 117 19.23 3.89 -32.10
C LEU A 117 18.24 2.75 -32.41
N PRO A 118 18.74 1.53 -32.66
CA PRO A 118 17.88 0.36 -32.77
C PRO A 118 17.00 0.19 -31.52
N PRO A 119 15.75 -0.32 -31.65
CA PRO A 119 14.82 -0.46 -30.54
C PRO A 119 15.38 -1.26 -29.35
N HIS A 120 16.09 -2.35 -29.62
CA HIS A 120 16.69 -3.20 -28.60
C HIS A 120 17.79 -2.46 -27.79
N THR A 121 18.68 -1.75 -28.47
CA THR A 121 19.75 -0.95 -27.83
C THR A 121 19.16 0.19 -26.99
N THR A 122 18.12 0.84 -27.51
CA THR A 122 17.37 1.89 -26.80
C THR A 122 16.76 1.35 -25.51
N GLN A 123 16.13 0.18 -25.55
CA GLN A 123 15.51 -0.46 -24.40
C GLN A 123 16.55 -0.82 -23.33
N GLN A 124 17.69 -1.41 -23.70
CA GLN A 124 18.76 -1.76 -22.75
C GLN A 124 19.38 -0.53 -22.07
N LEU A 125 19.70 0.50 -22.85
CA LEU A 125 20.24 1.75 -22.30
C LEU A 125 19.24 2.46 -21.38
N MET A 126 17.95 2.38 -21.73
CA MET A 126 16.89 2.92 -20.88
C MET A 126 16.76 2.14 -19.58
N LEU A 127 16.75 0.81 -19.61
CA LEU A 127 16.72 -0.02 -18.39
C LEU A 127 17.89 0.32 -17.46
N PHE A 128 19.10 0.41 -18.00
CA PHE A 128 20.30 0.73 -17.23
C PHE A 128 20.29 2.16 -16.67
N SER A 129 20.01 3.16 -17.50
CA SER A 129 19.99 4.57 -17.08
C SER A 129 18.90 4.86 -16.06
N LEU A 130 17.73 4.22 -16.19
CA LEU A 130 16.67 4.29 -15.21
C LEU A 130 17.11 3.66 -13.90
N PHE A 131 17.66 2.43 -13.91
CA PHE A 131 18.16 1.77 -12.71
C PHE A 131 19.13 2.67 -11.92
N VAL A 132 20.13 3.25 -12.60
CA VAL A 132 21.10 4.17 -11.98
C VAL A 132 20.43 5.43 -11.43
N SER A 133 19.57 6.07 -12.23
CA SER A 133 18.91 7.31 -11.83
C SER A 133 17.94 7.10 -10.66
N PHE A 134 17.26 5.95 -10.62
CA PHE A 134 16.38 5.57 -9.53
C PHE A 134 17.13 5.27 -8.23
N ILE A 135 18.24 4.54 -8.29
CA ILE A 135 19.11 4.34 -7.13
C ILE A 135 19.57 5.69 -6.59
N MET A 136 19.95 6.62 -7.47
CA MET A 136 20.36 7.96 -7.05
C MET A 136 19.20 8.71 -6.37
N VAL A 137 18.00 8.73 -6.97
CA VAL A 137 16.80 9.35 -6.35
C VAL A 137 16.50 8.72 -4.99
N MET A 138 16.65 7.41 -4.84
CA MET A 138 16.43 6.70 -3.57
C MET A 138 17.46 7.04 -2.51
N ILE A 139 18.75 6.97 -2.84
CA ILE A 139 19.85 7.34 -1.94
C ILE A 139 19.66 8.78 -1.47
N LEU A 140 19.38 9.69 -2.39
CA LEU A 140 19.15 11.09 -2.07
C LEU A 140 17.87 11.30 -1.25
N SER A 141 16.78 10.59 -1.56
CA SER A 141 15.54 10.67 -0.76
C SER A 141 15.75 10.18 0.67
N VAL A 142 16.46 9.07 0.85
CA VAL A 142 16.81 8.52 2.16
C VAL A 142 17.75 9.46 2.91
N TRP A 143 18.76 10.01 2.22
CA TRP A 143 19.69 10.98 2.79
C TRP A 143 18.96 12.24 3.26
N VAL A 144 18.11 12.85 2.42
CA VAL A 144 17.31 14.03 2.80
C VAL A 144 16.34 13.67 3.93
N PHE A 145 15.72 12.49 3.91
CA PHE A 145 14.84 12.06 5.00
C PHE A 145 15.60 11.91 6.34
N TRP A 146 16.83 11.40 6.31
CA TRP A 146 17.65 11.31 7.51
C TRP A 146 18.11 12.69 7.99
N SER A 147 18.60 13.54 7.08
CA SER A 147 19.06 14.89 7.43
C SER A 147 17.93 15.82 7.88
N SER A 148 16.75 15.69 7.29
CA SER A 148 15.57 16.53 7.57
C SER A 148 14.28 15.70 7.52
N PRO A 149 13.95 14.96 8.60
CA PRO A 149 12.77 14.12 8.64
C PRO A 149 11.50 14.97 8.66
N SER A 150 10.67 14.83 7.64
CA SER A 150 9.45 15.61 7.44
C SER A 150 8.41 14.80 6.64
N PRO A 151 7.12 15.21 6.63
CA PRO A 151 6.08 14.54 5.83
C PRO A 151 6.44 14.42 4.37
N PHE A 152 7.06 15.48 3.88
CA PHE A 152 7.46 15.60 2.51
C PHE A 152 8.58 14.62 2.16
N THR A 153 9.63 14.57 2.99
CA THR A 153 10.80 13.72 2.75
C THR A 153 10.49 12.24 2.98
N GLY A 154 9.62 11.91 3.95
CA GLY A 154 9.09 10.55 4.11
C GLY A 154 8.22 10.11 2.94
N SER A 155 7.43 11.04 2.37
CA SER A 155 6.63 10.75 1.17
C SER A 155 7.49 10.52 -0.07
N LEU A 156 8.61 11.23 -0.23
CA LEU A 156 9.59 10.97 -1.30
C LEU A 156 10.16 9.55 -1.21
N VAL A 157 10.54 9.10 -0.02
CA VAL A 157 11.03 7.73 0.21
C VAL A 157 9.92 6.71 -0.10
N ALA A 158 8.70 6.94 0.36
CA ALA A 158 7.57 6.04 0.12
C ALA A 158 7.26 5.91 -1.39
N LEU A 159 7.22 7.04 -2.11
CA LEU A 159 7.00 7.05 -3.56
C LEU A 159 8.12 6.35 -4.31
N GLY A 160 9.38 6.69 -4.01
CA GLY A 160 10.53 6.05 -4.63
C GLY A 160 10.56 4.54 -4.39
N SER A 161 10.33 4.10 -3.15
CA SER A 161 10.28 2.68 -2.79
C SER A 161 9.16 1.95 -3.53
N SER A 162 7.96 2.54 -3.60
CA SER A 162 6.82 1.95 -4.31
C SER A 162 7.08 1.82 -5.82
N PHE A 163 7.76 2.82 -6.39
CA PHE A 163 8.11 2.80 -7.80
C PHE A 163 9.09 1.65 -8.13
N ILE A 164 10.06 1.34 -7.26
CA ILE A 164 11.00 0.22 -7.48
C ILE A 164 10.25 -1.08 -7.73
N VAL A 165 9.20 -1.33 -6.95
CA VAL A 165 8.45 -2.59 -7.06
C VAL A 165 7.73 -2.66 -8.41
N VAL A 166 7.05 -1.59 -8.81
CA VAL A 166 6.35 -1.55 -10.11
C VAL A 166 7.30 -1.51 -11.29
N TRP A 167 8.44 -0.85 -11.17
CA TRP A 167 9.46 -0.85 -12.21
C TRP A 167 10.07 -2.23 -12.40
N GLY A 168 10.39 -2.93 -11.31
CA GLY A 168 10.84 -4.32 -11.37
C GLY A 168 9.87 -5.17 -12.18
N VAL A 169 8.57 -5.02 -11.93
CA VAL A 169 7.48 -5.69 -12.67
C VAL A 169 7.46 -5.29 -14.15
N ILE A 170 7.46 -3.99 -14.47
CA ILE A 170 7.45 -3.48 -15.87
C ILE A 170 8.66 -3.98 -16.65
N ALA A 171 9.85 -3.88 -16.05
CA ALA A 171 11.13 -4.13 -16.71
C ALA A 171 11.39 -5.62 -16.98
N THR A 172 10.87 -6.51 -16.14
CA THR A 172 11.19 -7.94 -16.21
C THR A 172 10.14 -8.78 -16.91
N VAL A 173 8.84 -8.48 -16.72
CA VAL A 173 7.78 -9.40 -17.15
C VAL A 173 6.59 -8.73 -17.84
N GLY A 174 6.50 -7.40 -17.81
CA GLY A 174 5.38 -6.65 -18.38
C GLY A 174 4.10 -6.74 -17.53
N ILE A 175 3.42 -5.61 -17.34
CA ILE A 175 2.27 -5.47 -16.44
C ILE A 175 1.06 -6.29 -16.92
N ALA A 176 0.82 -6.38 -18.22
CA ALA A 176 -0.32 -7.10 -18.79
C ALA A 176 -0.10 -8.61 -18.96
N GLY A 177 1.13 -9.10 -18.77
CA GLY A 177 1.50 -10.50 -19.03
C GLY A 177 1.40 -11.43 -17.81
N ASN A 178 1.35 -10.88 -16.59
CA ASN A 178 1.41 -11.67 -15.36
C ASN A 178 0.35 -11.22 -14.36
N MET A 179 -0.72 -12.00 -14.30
CA MET A 179 -1.83 -11.74 -13.38
C MET A 179 -1.34 -11.64 -11.93
N GLU A 180 -0.34 -12.45 -11.59
CA GLU A 180 0.28 -12.58 -10.26
C GLU A 180 0.83 -11.28 -9.68
N LEU A 181 1.16 -10.31 -10.54
CA LEU A 181 1.73 -9.04 -10.14
C LEU A 181 0.67 -7.96 -9.88
N MET A 182 -0.61 -8.27 -10.10
CA MET A 182 -1.73 -7.35 -9.90
C MET A 182 -1.79 -6.68 -8.52
N PRO A 183 -1.54 -7.37 -7.40
CA PRO A 183 -1.48 -6.77 -6.07
C PRO A 183 -0.52 -5.59 -5.99
N VAL A 184 0.51 -5.56 -6.83
CA VAL A 184 1.61 -4.61 -6.75
C VAL A 184 1.42 -3.44 -7.72
N ILE A 185 0.72 -3.64 -8.84
CA ILE A 185 0.55 -2.63 -9.91
C ILE A 185 -0.06 -1.32 -9.38
N PHE A 186 -1.08 -1.41 -8.54
CA PHE A 186 -1.83 -0.23 -8.09
C PHE A 186 -1.30 0.41 -6.80
N ILE A 187 -0.33 -0.23 -6.11
CA ILE A 187 0.22 0.28 -4.85
C ILE A 187 0.83 1.68 -5.02
N PRO A 188 1.70 1.95 -6.03
CA PRO A 188 2.33 3.27 -6.15
C PRO A 188 1.33 4.39 -6.43
N ILE A 189 0.29 4.12 -7.23
CA ILE A 189 -0.72 5.14 -7.51
C ILE A 189 -1.58 5.40 -6.28
N ALA A 190 -1.91 4.36 -5.52
CA ALA A 190 -2.63 4.52 -4.25
C ALA A 190 -1.80 5.34 -3.24
N ILE A 191 -0.50 5.09 -3.15
CA ILE A 191 0.43 5.86 -2.31
C ILE A 191 0.52 7.31 -2.81
N ALA A 192 0.76 7.52 -4.10
CA ALA A 192 0.84 8.85 -4.71
C ALA A 192 -0.44 9.67 -4.51
N SER A 193 -1.60 9.05 -4.75
CA SER A 193 -2.91 9.69 -4.53
C SER A 193 -3.10 10.06 -3.06
N ALA A 194 -2.81 9.13 -2.15
CA ALA A 194 -2.96 9.36 -0.71
C ALA A 194 -2.04 10.46 -0.19
N VAL A 195 -0.79 10.50 -0.67
CA VAL A 195 0.22 11.51 -0.34
C VAL A 195 -0.20 12.88 -0.86
N LEU A 196 -0.55 12.99 -2.15
CA LEU A 196 -0.98 14.26 -2.76
C LEU A 196 -2.24 14.81 -2.07
N ALA A 197 -3.23 13.96 -1.83
CA ALA A 197 -4.48 14.34 -1.17
C ALA A 197 -4.28 14.70 0.33
N SER A 198 -3.18 14.24 0.94
CA SER A 198 -2.84 14.49 2.36
C SER A 198 -1.89 15.67 2.57
N ILE A 199 -1.46 16.37 1.52
CA ILE A 199 -0.57 17.53 1.72
C ILE A 199 -1.24 18.56 2.64
N LEU A 200 -0.47 19.10 3.59
CA LEU A 200 -0.94 20.01 4.64
C LEU A 200 -2.05 19.45 5.55
N ARG A 201 -2.28 18.14 5.54
CA ARG A 201 -3.12 17.43 6.52
C ARG A 201 -2.23 16.62 7.47
N PRO A 202 -2.77 16.17 8.62
CA PRO A 202 -2.08 15.23 9.48
C PRO A 202 -1.64 13.98 8.70
N TRP A 203 -0.41 13.52 8.92
CA TRP A 203 0.18 12.35 8.22
C TRP A 203 -0.65 11.09 8.31
N ARG A 204 -1.43 10.95 9.39
CA ARG A 204 -2.36 9.84 9.59
C ARG A 204 -3.36 9.67 8.44
N MET A 205 -3.64 10.74 7.68
CA MET A 205 -4.51 10.67 6.52
C MET A 205 -3.90 9.86 5.38
N ILE A 206 -2.58 9.72 5.29
CA ILE A 206 -1.90 8.96 4.24
C ILE A 206 -2.30 7.48 4.29
N PRO A 207 -2.09 6.72 5.39
CA PRO A 207 -2.49 5.31 5.44
C PRO A 207 -4.00 5.14 5.26
N THR A 208 -4.82 6.04 5.83
CA THR A 208 -6.29 6.00 5.67
C THR A 208 -6.73 6.17 4.22
N LEU A 209 -6.19 7.17 3.50
CA LEU A 209 -6.51 7.39 2.09
C LEU A 209 -5.90 6.32 1.19
N PHE A 210 -4.71 5.81 1.52
CA PHE A 210 -4.09 4.70 0.79
C PHE A 210 -5.01 3.48 0.79
N THR A 211 -5.47 3.06 1.98
CA THR A 211 -6.40 1.94 2.13
C THR A 211 -7.69 2.17 1.34
N ALA A 212 -8.25 3.38 1.41
CA ALA A 212 -9.48 3.72 0.68
C ALA A 212 -9.29 3.65 -0.84
N VAL A 213 -8.25 4.32 -1.36
CA VAL A 213 -7.97 4.37 -2.80
C VAL A 213 -7.66 2.96 -3.32
N TYR A 214 -6.82 2.20 -2.62
CA TYR A 214 -6.45 0.85 -3.03
C TYR A 214 -7.66 -0.09 -3.05
N ALA A 215 -8.52 -0.05 -2.03
CA ALA A 215 -9.74 -0.86 -2.02
C ALA A 215 -10.72 -0.48 -3.13
N VAL A 216 -10.92 0.83 -3.39
CA VAL A 216 -11.83 1.32 -4.44
C VAL A 216 -11.32 1.00 -5.84
N VAL A 217 -10.02 1.21 -6.10
CA VAL A 217 -9.42 0.88 -7.40
C VAL A 217 -9.63 -0.59 -7.71
N ASN A 218 -9.41 -1.47 -6.73
CA ASN A 218 -9.58 -2.91 -6.90
C ASN A 218 -11.03 -3.35 -7.04
N LEU A 219 -11.94 -2.76 -6.25
CA LEU A 219 -13.37 -3.00 -6.40
C LEU A 219 -13.85 -2.66 -7.81
N VAL A 220 -13.45 -1.50 -8.34
CA VAL A 220 -13.92 -1.06 -9.66
C VAL A 220 -13.22 -1.86 -10.77
N SER A 221 -11.91 -2.09 -10.69
CA SER A 221 -11.18 -2.82 -11.72
C SER A 221 -11.69 -4.26 -11.90
N LEU A 222 -11.78 -5.01 -10.80
CA LEU A 222 -12.28 -6.38 -10.80
C LEU A 222 -13.80 -6.44 -10.94
N GLY A 223 -14.51 -5.62 -10.16
CA GLY A 223 -15.97 -5.68 -10.11
C GLY A 223 -16.64 -5.25 -11.41
N VAL A 224 -16.17 -4.19 -12.07
CA VAL A 224 -16.72 -3.77 -13.37
C VAL A 224 -16.42 -4.82 -14.43
N ASN A 225 -15.20 -5.39 -14.46
CA ASN A 225 -14.88 -6.45 -15.42
C ASN A 225 -15.71 -7.71 -15.19
N ALA A 226 -15.92 -8.11 -13.94
CA ALA A 226 -16.79 -9.22 -13.56
C ALA A 226 -18.23 -8.98 -14.03
N LEU A 227 -18.77 -7.77 -13.84
CA LEU A 227 -20.10 -7.40 -14.35
C LEU A 227 -20.18 -7.45 -15.88
N MET A 228 -19.17 -6.92 -16.58
CA MET A 228 -19.09 -6.99 -18.05
C MET A 228 -19.02 -8.44 -18.55
N SER A 229 -18.41 -9.33 -17.76
CA SER A 229 -18.28 -10.76 -18.05
C SER A 229 -19.46 -11.59 -17.54
N SER A 230 -20.50 -10.98 -16.97
CA SER A 230 -21.64 -11.65 -16.31
C SER A 230 -21.25 -12.60 -15.16
N GLU A 231 -20.11 -12.39 -14.52
CA GLU A 231 -19.60 -13.16 -13.38
C GLU A 231 -20.08 -12.56 -12.04
N PHE A 232 -21.37 -12.69 -11.75
CA PHE A 232 -21.98 -12.07 -10.56
C PHE A 232 -21.42 -12.56 -9.22
N PHE A 233 -20.98 -13.82 -9.16
CA PHE A 233 -20.33 -14.38 -7.98
C PHE A 233 -19.01 -13.65 -7.68
N THR A 234 -18.13 -13.52 -8.69
CA THR A 234 -16.87 -12.79 -8.61
C THR A 234 -17.10 -11.34 -8.18
N PHE A 235 -18.09 -10.67 -8.76
CA PHE A 235 -18.48 -9.31 -8.35
C PHE A 235 -18.87 -9.25 -6.87
N GLY A 236 -19.74 -10.15 -6.41
CA GLY A 236 -20.17 -10.22 -5.02
C GLY A 236 -19.00 -10.45 -4.06
N PHE A 237 -18.07 -11.34 -4.42
CA PHE A 237 -16.89 -11.65 -3.62
C PHE A 237 -15.97 -10.43 -3.47
N VAL A 238 -15.64 -9.78 -4.58
CA VAL A 238 -14.81 -8.56 -4.61
C VAL A 238 -15.48 -7.43 -3.83
N ALA A 239 -16.80 -7.27 -3.96
CA ALA A 239 -17.56 -6.27 -3.21
C ALA A 239 -17.51 -6.53 -1.69
N ALA A 240 -17.70 -7.77 -1.25
CA ALA A 240 -17.63 -8.14 0.16
C ALA A 240 -16.23 -7.86 0.75
N ALA A 241 -15.18 -8.23 0.03
CA ALA A 241 -13.80 -7.97 0.42
C ALA A 241 -13.47 -6.46 0.49
N ALA A 242 -13.92 -5.68 -0.51
CA ALA A 242 -13.74 -4.23 -0.51
C ALA A 242 -14.48 -3.57 0.67
N ILE A 243 -15.70 -4.02 1.00
CA ILE A 243 -16.44 -3.52 2.17
C ILE A 243 -15.69 -3.82 3.47
N ALA A 244 -15.13 -5.04 3.62
CA ALA A 244 -14.31 -5.41 4.77
C ALA A 244 -13.04 -4.56 4.89
N ALA A 245 -12.36 -4.30 3.77
CA ALA A 245 -11.21 -3.40 3.71
C ALA A 245 -11.59 -1.96 4.12
N LEU A 246 -12.64 -1.40 3.53
CA LEU A 246 -13.12 -0.04 3.82
C LEU A 246 -13.59 0.12 5.28
N ALA A 247 -14.13 -0.93 5.89
CA ALA A 247 -14.54 -0.92 7.30
C ALA A 247 -13.36 -0.68 8.28
N THR A 248 -12.12 -0.94 7.86
CA THR A 248 -10.93 -0.70 8.70
C THR A 248 -10.55 0.79 8.80
N ILE A 249 -10.94 1.62 7.83
CA ILE A 249 -10.48 3.01 7.63
C ILE A 249 -10.64 3.87 8.88
N VAL A 250 -11.82 3.83 9.51
CA VAL A 250 -12.13 4.64 10.70
C VAL A 250 -11.22 4.27 11.87
N SER A 251 -10.96 2.97 12.01
CA SER A 251 -10.09 2.44 13.06
C SER A 251 -8.62 2.76 12.75
N ILE A 252 -8.19 2.69 11.49
CA ILE A 252 -6.85 3.11 11.07
C ILE A 252 -6.63 4.59 11.43
N ASP A 253 -7.52 5.50 11.03
CA ASP A 253 -7.39 6.94 11.37
C ASP A 253 -7.27 7.15 12.89
N PHE A 254 -8.11 6.49 13.68
CA PHE A 254 -8.06 6.58 15.14
C PHE A 254 -6.74 6.05 15.72
N PHE A 255 -6.29 4.86 15.36
CA PHE A 255 -5.10 4.27 15.96
C PHE A 255 -3.80 4.93 15.48
N VAL A 256 -3.75 5.42 14.24
CA VAL A 256 -2.62 6.23 13.78
C VAL A 256 -2.61 7.59 14.48
N GLU A 257 -3.77 8.22 14.70
CA GLU A 257 -3.88 9.42 15.55
C GLU A 257 -3.31 9.16 16.94
N GLN A 258 -3.77 8.11 17.61
CA GLN A 258 -3.29 7.76 18.95
C GLN A 258 -1.78 7.45 18.96
N ALA A 259 -1.27 6.73 17.97
CA ALA A 259 0.15 6.44 17.85
C ALA A 259 0.97 7.74 17.75
N THR A 260 0.55 8.68 16.90
CA THR A 260 1.26 9.95 16.71
C THR A 260 1.16 10.88 17.91
N SER A 261 -0.01 10.97 18.55
CA SER A 261 -0.23 11.91 19.66
C SER A 261 0.33 11.43 21.00
N THR A 262 0.28 10.11 21.25
CA THR A 262 0.71 9.54 22.55
C THR A 262 2.08 8.88 22.50
N GLN A 263 2.62 8.64 21.30
CA GLN A 263 3.84 7.84 21.08
C GLN A 263 3.75 6.43 21.70
N ALA A 264 2.54 5.96 22.00
CA ALA A 264 2.31 4.64 22.55
C ALA A 264 2.49 3.58 21.46
N VAL A 265 3.16 2.49 21.84
CA VAL A 265 3.53 1.41 20.93
C VAL A 265 2.32 0.55 20.53
N VAL A 266 1.34 0.38 21.44
CA VAL A 266 0.15 -0.47 21.20
C VAL A 266 -0.70 0.06 20.04
N PRO A 267 -1.10 1.35 19.98
CA PRO A 267 -1.81 1.90 18.83
C PRO A 267 -1.07 1.72 17.50
N THR A 268 0.26 1.85 17.49
CA THR A 268 1.07 1.64 16.29
C THR A 268 0.92 0.24 15.75
N TYR A 269 1.05 -0.78 16.61
CA TYR A 269 0.91 -2.16 16.20
C TYR A 269 -0.51 -2.51 15.75
N ILE A 270 -1.55 -1.98 16.41
CA ILE A 270 -2.94 -2.16 15.97
C ILE A 270 -3.17 -1.51 14.60
N ALA A 271 -2.63 -0.31 14.37
CA ALA A 271 -2.71 0.36 13.07
C ALA A 271 -2.03 -0.47 11.97
N VAL A 272 -0.86 -1.05 12.24
CA VAL A 272 -0.18 -1.96 11.30
C VAL A 272 -1.03 -3.19 11.01
N SER A 273 -1.63 -3.83 12.03
CA SER A 273 -2.54 -4.97 11.82
C SER A 273 -3.74 -4.61 10.95
N LEU A 274 -4.33 -3.43 11.16
CA LEU A 274 -5.49 -2.98 10.38
C LEU A 274 -5.13 -2.67 8.92
N ILE A 275 -3.99 -2.03 8.68
CA ILE A 275 -3.52 -1.76 7.32
C ILE A 275 -3.22 -3.10 6.62
N ALA A 276 -2.52 -4.01 7.29
CA ALA A 276 -2.16 -5.32 6.73
C ALA A 276 -3.39 -6.19 6.46
N VAL A 277 -4.36 -6.28 7.37
CA VAL A 277 -5.60 -7.07 7.14
C VAL A 277 -6.46 -6.44 6.06
N SER A 278 -6.49 -5.10 5.97
CA SER A 278 -7.22 -4.42 4.90
C SER A 278 -6.59 -4.71 3.54
N MET A 279 -5.26 -4.71 3.44
CA MET A 279 -4.57 -5.11 2.22
C MET A 279 -4.81 -6.59 1.91
N LEU A 280 -4.79 -7.45 2.94
CA LEU A 280 -5.05 -8.88 2.81
C LEU A 280 -6.41 -9.16 2.17
N PHE A 281 -7.49 -8.48 2.60
CA PHE A 281 -8.81 -8.62 1.95
C PHE A 281 -8.78 -8.25 0.46
N VAL A 282 -8.08 -7.17 0.11
CA VAL A 282 -7.99 -6.71 -1.28
C VAL A 282 -7.18 -7.69 -2.13
N VAL A 283 -6.01 -8.12 -1.66
CA VAL A 283 -5.18 -9.12 -2.35
C VAL A 283 -5.96 -10.42 -2.52
N HIS A 284 -6.68 -10.84 -1.48
CA HIS A 284 -7.51 -12.04 -1.54
C HIS A 284 -8.64 -11.98 -2.53
N SER A 285 -9.26 -10.81 -2.68
CA SER A 285 -10.26 -10.61 -3.72
C SER A 285 -9.69 -10.71 -5.14
N MET A 286 -8.43 -10.30 -5.35
CA MET A 286 -7.76 -10.47 -6.63
C MET A 286 -7.50 -11.94 -6.90
N GLU A 287 -6.95 -12.66 -5.92
CA GLU A 287 -6.64 -14.08 -6.05
C GLU A 287 -7.89 -14.86 -6.45
N TRP A 288 -8.98 -14.75 -5.69
CA TRP A 288 -10.21 -15.45 -6.01
C TRP A 288 -10.85 -15.04 -7.33
N ALA A 289 -10.73 -13.78 -7.73
CA ALA A 289 -11.31 -13.31 -8.99
C ALA A 289 -10.64 -13.92 -10.22
N PHE A 290 -9.35 -14.28 -10.15
CA PHE A 290 -8.64 -14.94 -11.26
C PHE A 290 -8.43 -16.45 -11.05
N ALA A 291 -8.37 -16.93 -9.80
CA ALA A 291 -8.17 -18.34 -9.49
C ALA A 291 -9.42 -19.18 -9.76
N TYR A 292 -10.61 -18.63 -9.48
CA TYR A 292 -11.88 -19.33 -9.67
C TYR A 292 -12.08 -19.83 -11.12
N PRO A 293 -11.67 -19.07 -12.16
CA PRO A 293 -11.76 -19.55 -13.54
C PRO A 293 -10.55 -20.32 -14.09
N SER A 294 -9.34 -20.21 -13.51
CA SER A 294 -8.09 -20.55 -14.24
C SER A 294 -7.15 -21.61 -13.64
N LEU A 295 -7.33 -22.08 -12.39
CA LEU A 295 -6.48 -23.10 -11.73
C LEU A 295 -4.96 -22.80 -11.66
N ILE A 296 -4.50 -21.59 -12.02
CA ILE A 296 -3.09 -21.17 -11.97
C ILE A 296 -2.86 -20.38 -10.68
N LEU A 297 -2.41 -21.06 -9.61
CA LEU A 297 -2.62 -20.63 -8.21
C LEU A 297 -1.34 -20.35 -7.39
N ARG A 298 -0.13 -20.38 -7.96
CA ARG A 298 1.08 -20.54 -7.10
C ARG A 298 1.67 -19.25 -6.52
N THR A 299 1.46 -18.09 -7.13
CA THR A 299 2.25 -16.89 -6.76
C THR A 299 1.45 -15.85 -5.98
N PHE A 300 0.12 -15.84 -6.09
CA PHE A 300 -0.76 -14.92 -5.34
C PHE A 300 -0.81 -15.23 -3.84
N VAL A 301 -0.78 -16.53 -3.50
CA VAL A 301 -0.72 -17.05 -2.12
C VAL A 301 0.44 -16.43 -1.32
N TRP A 302 1.54 -16.05 -1.98
CA TRP A 302 2.70 -15.46 -1.30
C TRP A 302 2.42 -14.08 -0.71
N ALA A 303 1.73 -13.20 -1.46
CA ALA A 303 1.40 -11.86 -0.99
C ALA A 303 0.41 -11.94 0.18
N GLU A 304 -0.55 -12.87 0.11
CA GLU A 304 -1.45 -13.16 1.22
C GLU A 304 -0.70 -13.67 2.44
N TRP A 305 0.25 -14.59 2.24
CA TRP A 305 1.06 -15.16 3.31
C TRP A 305 1.84 -14.07 4.06
N ILE A 306 2.49 -13.15 3.33
CA ILE A 306 3.19 -12.01 3.95
C ILE A 306 2.22 -11.15 4.75
N LEU A 307 1.11 -10.74 4.14
CA LEU A 307 0.16 -9.84 4.79
C LEU A 307 -0.51 -10.47 6.01
N ALA A 308 -0.81 -11.77 5.96
CA ALA A 308 -1.33 -12.53 7.08
C ALA A 308 -0.31 -12.61 8.23
N ASN A 309 0.95 -12.95 7.94
CA ASN A 309 2.02 -13.00 8.94
C ASN A 309 2.27 -11.62 9.57
N VAL A 310 2.31 -10.55 8.77
CA VAL A 310 2.45 -9.17 9.28
C VAL A 310 1.25 -8.78 10.16
N THR A 311 0.03 -9.15 9.75
CA THR A 311 -1.19 -8.91 10.54
C THR A 311 -1.12 -9.60 11.89
N ILE A 312 -0.75 -10.89 11.91
CA ILE A 312 -0.75 -11.73 13.11
C ILE A 312 0.39 -11.33 14.06
N ALA A 313 1.58 -11.08 13.53
CA ALA A 313 2.74 -10.64 14.31
C ALA A 313 2.49 -9.28 14.97
N SER A 314 1.98 -8.30 14.22
CA SER A 314 1.62 -6.99 14.77
C SER A 314 0.48 -7.08 15.78
N PHE A 315 -0.51 -7.95 15.53
CA PHE A 315 -1.61 -8.19 16.46
C PHE A 315 -1.10 -8.78 17.79
N MET A 316 -0.23 -9.79 17.73
CA MET A 316 0.41 -10.39 18.89
C MET A 316 1.25 -9.37 19.66
N LEU A 317 2.07 -8.57 18.96
CA LEU A 317 2.89 -7.53 19.58
C LEU A 317 2.06 -6.46 20.27
N ALA A 318 0.95 -6.02 19.67
CA ALA A 318 0.00 -5.13 20.32
C ALA A 318 -0.55 -5.74 21.61
N GLY A 319 -0.88 -7.03 21.62
CA GLY A 319 -1.39 -7.74 22.79
C GLY A 319 -0.34 -7.81 23.90
N LEU A 320 0.87 -8.27 23.60
CA LEU A 320 1.97 -8.40 24.56
C LEU A 320 2.42 -7.03 25.11
N ALA A 321 2.43 -5.99 24.28
CA ALA A 321 2.82 -4.65 24.67
C ALA A 321 1.88 -4.02 25.73
N THR A 322 0.65 -4.52 25.88
CA THR A 322 -0.26 -4.06 26.96
C THR A 322 0.20 -4.45 28.37
N PHE A 323 1.10 -5.43 28.52
CA PHE A 323 1.58 -5.90 29.83
C PHE A 323 3.10 -5.92 30.00
N MET A 324 3.88 -5.91 28.91
CA MET A 324 5.34 -6.12 28.94
C MET A 324 6.14 -4.86 28.62
N THR A 325 6.05 -3.80 29.42
CA THR A 325 6.67 -2.49 29.10
C THR A 325 8.20 -2.52 28.98
N LYS A 326 8.93 -3.28 29.82
CA LYS A 326 10.40 -3.32 29.81
C LYS A 326 10.99 -4.32 28.80
N SER A 327 10.34 -5.47 28.61
CA SER A 327 10.85 -6.56 27.77
C SER A 327 10.36 -6.51 26.31
N ILE A 328 9.43 -5.61 25.97
CA ILE A 328 8.84 -5.55 24.62
C ILE A 328 9.88 -5.35 23.52
N ARG A 329 11.01 -4.68 23.79
CA ARG A 329 12.07 -4.48 22.80
C ARG A 329 12.73 -5.80 22.38
N HIS A 330 12.98 -6.69 23.34
CA HIS A 330 13.56 -8.02 23.06
C HIS A 330 12.53 -8.94 22.41
N VAL A 331 11.31 -8.98 22.94
CA VAL A 331 10.18 -9.74 22.36
C VAL A 331 9.94 -9.31 20.92
N ARG A 332 9.94 -8.00 20.63
CA ARG A 332 9.80 -7.47 19.27
C ARG A 332 10.86 -8.02 18.31
N ARG A 333 12.12 -8.11 18.73
CA ARG A 333 13.18 -8.67 17.88
C ARG A 333 12.96 -10.15 17.59
N ILE A 334 12.55 -10.91 18.60
CA ILE A 334 12.25 -12.35 18.46
C ILE A 334 11.07 -12.55 17.51
N VAL A 335 9.97 -11.81 17.71
CA VAL A 335 8.80 -11.89 16.83
C VAL A 335 9.18 -11.51 15.40
N LEU A 336 9.91 -10.41 15.19
CA LEU A 336 10.39 -10.05 13.84
C LEU A 336 11.24 -11.15 13.21
N ALA A 337 12.11 -11.82 13.97
CA ALA A 337 12.92 -12.93 13.48
C ALA A 337 12.06 -14.16 13.10
N ILE A 338 11.06 -14.50 13.92
CA ILE A 338 10.11 -15.59 13.63
C ILE A 338 9.28 -15.25 12.39
N THR A 339 8.64 -14.08 12.36
CA THR A 339 7.82 -13.63 11.23
C THR A 339 8.64 -13.58 9.93
N THR A 340 9.88 -13.09 9.98
CA THR A 340 10.77 -13.08 8.81
C THR A 340 11.09 -14.51 8.35
N THR A 341 11.39 -15.41 9.28
CA THR A 341 11.60 -16.84 8.99
C THR A 341 10.37 -17.46 8.35
N LEU A 342 9.17 -17.24 8.89
CA LEU A 342 7.91 -17.77 8.35
C LEU A 342 7.62 -17.22 6.95
N ILE A 343 7.91 -15.94 6.70
CA ILE A 343 7.76 -15.33 5.37
C ILE A 343 8.69 -16.01 4.36
N VAL A 344 9.98 -16.17 4.69
CA VAL A 344 10.97 -16.79 3.80
C VAL A 344 10.67 -18.27 3.54
N LEU A 345 10.32 -19.02 4.58
CA LEU A 345 9.98 -20.44 4.46
C LEU A 345 8.68 -20.63 3.66
N GLY A 346 7.69 -19.75 3.84
CA GLY A 346 6.44 -19.81 3.09
C GLY A 346 6.54 -19.34 1.64
N SER A 347 7.56 -18.54 1.29
CA SER A 347 7.75 -18.04 -0.08
C SER A 347 8.59 -18.97 -0.95
N ASP A 348 9.87 -19.08 -0.63
CA ASP A 348 10.87 -19.59 -1.55
C ASP A 348 10.98 -21.11 -1.42
N PHE A 349 10.73 -21.63 -0.22
CA PHE A 349 10.82 -23.06 0.04
C PHE A 349 9.53 -23.80 -0.31
N ALA A 350 8.36 -23.19 -0.15
CA ALA A 350 7.10 -23.77 -0.60
C ALA A 350 6.97 -23.76 -2.14
N SER A 351 7.34 -22.67 -2.80
CA SER A 351 7.36 -22.59 -4.27
C SER A 351 8.36 -23.56 -4.92
N ALA A 352 9.50 -23.81 -4.25
CA ALA A 352 10.47 -24.84 -4.66
C ALA A 352 10.08 -26.28 -4.31
N GLY A 353 8.88 -26.51 -3.76
CA GLY A 353 8.38 -27.85 -3.38
C GLY A 353 9.13 -28.50 -2.22
N ARG A 354 9.91 -27.72 -1.45
CA ARG A 354 10.71 -28.21 -0.32
C ARG A 354 9.93 -28.25 0.99
N TRP A 355 8.86 -27.46 1.09
CA TRP A 355 7.99 -27.34 2.27
C TRP A 355 6.52 -27.19 1.86
N THR A 356 5.58 -27.62 2.70
CA THR A 356 4.16 -27.34 2.51
C THR A 356 3.75 -26.13 3.35
N VAL A 357 2.91 -25.23 2.81
CA VAL A 357 2.37 -24.08 3.55
C VAL A 357 1.62 -24.55 4.80
N GLU A 358 0.92 -25.69 4.70
CA GLU A 358 0.25 -26.37 5.81
C GLU A 358 1.18 -26.65 7.01
N ALA A 359 2.43 -27.03 6.76
CA ALA A 359 3.41 -27.28 7.83
C ALA A 359 3.79 -26.00 8.60
N LEU A 360 3.56 -24.82 8.01
CA LEU A 360 3.85 -23.52 8.63
C LEU A 360 2.63 -22.97 9.40
N VAL A 361 1.41 -23.41 9.08
CA VAL A 361 0.17 -22.97 9.73
C VAL A 361 0.20 -23.12 11.26
N PRO A 362 0.72 -24.21 11.87
CA PRO A 362 0.78 -24.34 13.32
C PRO A 362 1.55 -23.21 14.02
N PHE A 363 2.62 -22.70 13.41
CA PHE A 363 3.40 -21.59 13.98
C PHE A 363 2.61 -20.28 13.96
N VAL A 364 1.91 -20.02 12.86
CA VAL A 364 1.02 -18.87 12.71
C VAL A 364 -0.12 -18.93 13.74
N LEU A 365 -0.72 -20.11 13.92
CA LEU A 365 -1.75 -20.34 14.93
C LEU A 365 -1.22 -20.17 16.36
N ALA A 366 0.02 -20.55 16.63
CA ALA A 366 0.66 -20.34 17.94
C ALA A 366 0.84 -18.84 18.25
N GLU A 367 1.37 -18.05 17.30
CA GLU A 367 1.47 -16.59 17.47
C GLU A 367 0.10 -15.95 17.71
N LEU A 368 -0.90 -16.41 16.95
CA LEU A 368 -2.26 -15.95 17.09
C LEU A 368 -2.83 -16.28 18.48
N ALA A 369 -2.63 -17.52 18.97
CA ALA A 369 -3.08 -17.96 20.28
C ALA A 369 -2.46 -17.11 21.40
N ILE A 370 -1.17 -16.76 21.29
CA ILE A 370 -0.49 -15.87 22.23
C ILE A 370 -1.12 -14.48 22.21
N GLY A 371 -1.36 -13.92 21.02
CA GLY A 371 -2.04 -12.64 20.86
C GLY A 371 -3.43 -12.65 21.49
N VAL A 372 -4.26 -13.64 21.13
CA VAL A 372 -5.63 -13.82 21.65
C VAL A 372 -5.61 -13.94 23.18
N TYR A 373 -4.70 -14.73 23.75
CA TYR A 373 -4.56 -14.86 25.19
C TYR A 373 -4.29 -13.51 25.88
N ALA A 374 -3.39 -12.70 25.33
CA ALA A 374 -3.11 -11.36 25.86
C ALA A 374 -4.34 -10.45 25.81
N TYR A 375 -5.12 -10.49 24.73
CA TYR A 375 -6.34 -9.68 24.61
C TYR A 375 -7.48 -10.15 25.52
N VAL A 376 -7.66 -11.46 25.68
CA VAL A 376 -8.61 -12.03 26.64
C VAL A 376 -8.27 -11.57 28.05
N ARG A 377 -6.99 -11.56 28.43
CA ARG A 377 -6.54 -11.02 29.72
C ARG A 377 -6.86 -9.53 29.87
N THR A 378 -6.66 -8.74 28.82
CA THR A 378 -6.99 -7.30 28.79
C THR A 378 -8.49 -7.08 28.98
N ALA A 379 -9.32 -7.82 28.23
CA ALA A 379 -10.77 -7.75 28.32
C ALA A 379 -11.27 -8.15 29.71
N ARG A 380 -10.72 -9.21 30.32
CA ARG A 380 -11.03 -9.61 31.70
C ARG A 380 -10.70 -8.50 32.69
N ARG A 381 -9.55 -7.82 32.53
CA ARG A 381 -9.17 -6.69 33.38
C ARG A 381 -10.15 -5.53 33.24
N LEU A 382 -10.54 -5.16 32.02
CA LEU A 382 -11.55 -4.11 31.78
C LEU A 382 -12.91 -4.46 32.41
N ARG A 383 -13.34 -5.73 32.32
CA ARG A 383 -14.58 -6.18 32.98
C ARG A 383 -14.50 -6.09 34.49
N LYS A 384 -13.36 -6.47 35.10
CA LYS A 384 -13.12 -6.37 36.54
C LYS A 384 -13.13 -4.91 37.02
N LEU A 385 -12.72 -3.97 36.17
CA LEU A 385 -12.76 -2.52 36.44
C LEU A 385 -14.14 -1.89 36.21
N GLY A 386 -15.20 -2.69 36.02
CA GLY A 386 -16.56 -2.20 35.80
C GLY A 386 -16.90 -1.77 34.36
N ALA A 387 -15.91 -1.71 33.47
CA ALA A 387 -16.07 -1.27 32.08
C ALA A 387 -16.59 -2.39 31.15
N LYS A 388 -17.70 -3.05 31.50
CA LYS A 388 -18.23 -4.23 30.78
C LYS A 388 -18.51 -3.95 29.30
N ARG A 389 -19.12 -2.80 28.97
CA ARG A 389 -19.43 -2.41 27.59
C ARG A 389 -18.16 -2.18 26.77
N ALA A 390 -17.18 -1.44 27.32
CA ALA A 390 -15.90 -1.21 26.66
C ALA A 390 -15.15 -2.53 26.41
N ALA A 391 -15.16 -3.46 27.37
CA ALA A 391 -14.58 -4.77 27.19
C ALA A 391 -15.26 -5.58 26.07
N SER A 392 -16.58 -5.47 25.92
CA SER A 392 -17.32 -6.13 24.84
C SER A 392 -16.97 -5.56 23.46
N HIS A 393 -16.93 -4.24 23.32
CA HIS A 393 -16.50 -3.59 22.08
C HIS A 393 -15.05 -3.93 21.73
N PHE A 394 -14.17 -3.94 22.73
CA PHE A 394 -12.77 -4.34 22.56
C PHE A 394 -12.63 -5.78 22.04
N VAL A 395 -13.35 -6.74 22.64
CA VAL A 395 -13.32 -8.13 22.18
C VAL A 395 -13.85 -8.24 20.75
N ALA A 396 -15.00 -7.64 20.45
CA ALA A 396 -15.56 -7.65 19.10
C ALA A 396 -14.59 -7.07 18.06
N PHE A 397 -13.92 -5.96 18.40
CA PHE A 397 -12.94 -5.31 17.54
C PHE A 397 -11.71 -6.19 17.29
N MET A 398 -11.07 -6.70 18.36
CA MET A 398 -9.86 -7.53 18.22
C MET A 398 -10.17 -8.86 17.53
N SER A 399 -11.32 -9.47 17.82
CA SER A 399 -11.78 -10.69 17.14
C SER A 399 -12.01 -10.46 15.65
N SER A 400 -12.48 -9.28 15.23
CA SER A 400 -12.71 -8.99 13.82
C SER A 400 -11.41 -8.91 13.01
N ILE A 401 -10.33 -8.35 13.60
CA ILE A 401 -9.00 -8.30 12.97
C ILE A 401 -8.44 -9.72 12.79
N VAL A 402 -8.50 -10.52 13.85
CA VAL A 402 -8.02 -11.92 13.85
C VAL A 402 -8.81 -12.78 12.88
N LEU A 403 -10.14 -12.70 12.95
CA LEU A 403 -11.01 -13.49 12.09
C LEU A 403 -10.79 -13.11 10.62
N GLY A 404 -10.52 -11.83 10.33
CA GLY A 404 -10.12 -11.40 8.98
C GLY A 404 -8.92 -12.15 8.42
N ALA A 405 -7.84 -12.24 9.20
CA ALA A 405 -6.63 -12.97 8.78
C ALA A 405 -6.89 -14.49 8.66
N LEU A 406 -7.59 -15.07 9.65
CA LEU A 406 -7.90 -16.50 9.64
C LEU A 406 -8.79 -16.92 8.47
N VAL A 407 -9.84 -16.15 8.18
CA VAL A 407 -10.79 -16.45 7.10
C VAL A 407 -10.09 -16.50 5.75
N VAL A 408 -9.10 -15.63 5.53
CA VAL A 408 -8.27 -15.66 4.32
C VAL A 408 -7.35 -16.87 4.31
N LEU A 409 -6.63 -17.14 5.41
CA LEU A 409 -5.71 -18.28 5.51
C LEU A 409 -6.38 -19.64 5.32
N VAL A 410 -7.64 -19.79 5.78
CA VAL A 410 -8.41 -21.03 5.65
C VAL A 410 -9.42 -21.00 4.50
N SER A 411 -9.39 -19.96 3.67
CA SER A 411 -10.37 -19.73 2.60
C SER A 411 -10.48 -20.88 1.60
N PHE A 412 -9.38 -21.62 1.38
CA PHE A 412 -9.36 -22.80 0.51
C PHE A 412 -10.14 -23.99 1.09
N GLU A 413 -10.33 -24.03 2.41
CA GLU A 413 -11.02 -25.11 3.14
C GLU A 413 -12.49 -24.79 3.44
N ILE A 414 -12.93 -23.56 3.18
CA ILE A 414 -14.32 -23.12 3.44
C ILE A 414 -15.03 -22.70 2.16
N PRO A 415 -16.36 -22.90 2.06
CA PRO A 415 -17.11 -22.49 0.88
C PRO A 415 -16.94 -20.99 0.60
N PRO A 416 -16.70 -20.57 -0.66
CA PRO A 416 -16.47 -19.16 -1.01
C PRO A 416 -17.62 -18.22 -0.60
N VAL A 417 -18.87 -18.71 -0.65
CA VAL A 417 -20.05 -17.98 -0.16
C VAL A 417 -19.97 -17.72 1.35
N LEU A 418 -19.45 -18.68 2.13
CA LEU A 418 -19.24 -18.49 3.57
C LEU A 418 -18.15 -17.44 3.82
N THR A 419 -17.06 -17.44 3.04
CA THR A 419 -16.01 -16.40 3.09
C THR A 419 -16.59 -15.00 2.87
N MET A 420 -17.48 -14.84 1.87
CA MET A 420 -18.17 -13.57 1.60
C MET A 420 -19.02 -13.12 2.79
N VAL A 421 -19.82 -14.01 3.37
CA VAL A 421 -20.64 -13.72 4.55
C VAL A 421 -19.75 -13.31 5.72
N LEU A 422 -18.64 -14.01 5.94
CA LEU A 422 -17.69 -13.69 7.00
C LEU A 422 -17.05 -12.31 6.79
N PHE A 423 -16.68 -11.94 5.56
CA PHE A 423 -16.18 -10.57 5.26
C PHE A 423 -17.20 -9.49 5.59
N VAL A 424 -18.47 -9.69 5.22
CA VAL A 424 -19.55 -8.75 5.57
C VAL A 424 -19.73 -8.67 7.08
N MET A 425 -19.71 -9.81 7.78
CA MET A 425 -19.82 -9.86 9.24
C MET A 425 -18.65 -9.17 9.93
N ILE A 426 -17.43 -9.36 9.44
CA ILE A 426 -16.23 -8.65 9.90
C ILE A 426 -16.37 -7.15 9.68
N ALA A 427 -16.85 -6.72 8.51
CA ALA A 427 -17.08 -5.31 8.22
C ALA A 427 -18.10 -4.67 9.19
N LEU A 428 -19.22 -5.35 9.42
CA LEU A 428 -20.24 -4.92 10.39
C LEU A 428 -19.69 -4.89 11.82
N ALA A 429 -18.90 -5.87 12.21
CA ALA A 429 -18.29 -5.93 13.52
C ALA A 429 -17.25 -4.81 13.70
N LEU A 430 -16.35 -4.58 12.74
CA LEU A 430 -15.37 -3.49 12.75
C LEU A 430 -16.03 -2.12 12.82
N THR A 431 -17.05 -1.87 12.00
CA THR A 431 -17.76 -0.58 11.98
C THR A 431 -18.52 -0.31 13.28
N ARG A 432 -19.14 -1.33 13.88
CA ARG A 432 -19.89 -1.19 15.15
C ARG A 432 -18.99 -1.16 16.39
N SER A 433 -17.83 -1.81 16.32
CA SER A 433 -16.88 -1.89 17.44
C SER A 433 -15.76 -0.85 17.37
N SER A 434 -15.68 -0.10 16.26
CA SER A 434 -14.67 0.94 16.08
C SER A 434 -14.72 1.97 17.22
N PRO A 435 -13.55 2.39 17.75
CA PRO A 435 -13.46 3.40 18.82
C PRO A 435 -13.95 4.78 18.39
N ARG A 436 -14.05 5.05 17.08
CA ARG A 436 -14.62 6.27 16.52
C ARG A 436 -15.80 5.89 15.63
N ARG A 437 -16.92 6.60 15.73
CA ARG A 437 -18.01 6.44 14.76
C ARG A 437 -17.61 7.10 13.44
N PRO A 438 -17.89 6.49 12.28
CA PRO A 438 -17.70 7.16 11.00
C PRO A 438 -18.52 8.45 11.02
N LYS A 439 -17.83 9.60 10.97
CA LYS A 439 -18.46 10.89 10.66
C LYS A 439 -18.72 10.90 9.15
N LEU A 440 -19.66 10.07 8.70
CA LEU A 440 -19.93 9.88 7.28
C LEU A 440 -20.54 11.13 6.62
N LEU A 441 -21.17 12.00 7.39
CA LEU A 441 -21.60 13.34 6.99
C LEU A 441 -21.55 14.22 8.23
N GLY A 442 -21.04 15.44 8.12
CA GLY A 442 -20.87 16.36 9.24
C GLY A 442 -22.15 16.51 10.06
N ARG A 443 -22.16 15.97 11.29
CA ARG A 443 -22.92 16.56 12.39
C ARG A 443 -21.91 16.99 13.44
N THR A 444 -21.61 18.28 13.38
CA THR A 444 -21.12 19.07 14.50
C THR A 444 -22.26 19.19 15.51
N HIS A 445 -22.12 18.53 16.65
CA HIS A 445 -22.62 19.02 17.92
C HIS A 445 -21.51 18.85 18.93
#